data_AF-A0A1H4RUR5-F1
#
_entry.id   AF-A0A1H4RUR5-F1
#
_cell.length_a   1.000
_cell.length_b   1.000
_cell.length_c   1.000
_cell.angle_alpha   90.00
_cell.angle_beta   90.00
_cell.angle_gamma   90.00
#
_symmetry.space_group_name_H-M   'P 1'
#
loop_
_entity.id
_entity.type
_entity.pdbx_description
1 polymer ?
#
loop_
_entity_poly.entity_id
_entity_poly.type
_entity_poly.pdbx_seq_one_letter_code
_entity_poly.pdbx_strand_id
1 'polypeptide(L)'
;MENERLSYGQSRAEKMRAAHYKWVGMPPGLTPELASKFMLGLYGGKTITNMTSAGEHYICSFDRFNKHCELNPQWGSEARKASRASFIAKEKASNPKKRATQIMCLKGLHAMMPDNVMMHKGRRNCLACWRHAFKNPPTHTILPVLDQIKEKLSRGVSLGEITNGKVTGGGKVDRSLVLVRSNVLYRYRELNPDFDEFVRRATSKSNSRGQRIRQTRVRTAARRNSNNDYQAIRSLIPAGNPHRDDIVARIFEDLLGGTLKREEVPARVKGYIAELNRLYPTKYVKFGDATLVSLDEVLFDDGSMTRGDTVTCGLWD
;
A
#
# COMPACT_ATOMS: atom_id res chain seq x y z
N MET A 1 30.89 25.66 -49.20
CA MET A 1 29.77 24.80 -49.61
C MET A 1 28.49 25.40 -49.04
N GLU A 2 27.75 26.10 -49.89
CA GLU A 2 26.48 26.74 -49.55
C GLU A 2 25.44 25.67 -49.23
N ASN A 3 24.86 25.73 -48.02
CA ASN A 3 23.67 24.95 -47.71
C ASN A 3 22.49 25.65 -48.38
N GLU A 4 22.06 25.15 -49.53
CA GLU A 4 20.77 25.48 -50.15
C GLU A 4 19.68 25.37 -49.08
N ARG A 5 19.10 26.53 -48.71
CA ARG A 5 17.89 26.57 -47.90
C ARG A 5 16.74 26.08 -48.78
N LEU A 6 16.32 24.84 -48.57
CA LEU A 6 15.24 24.20 -49.31
C LEU A 6 13.88 24.90 -49.08
N SER A 7 13.10 24.95 -50.16
CA SER A 7 11.77 25.56 -50.32
C SER A 7 10.74 25.19 -49.24
N TYR A 8 9.95 26.19 -48.81
CA TYR A 8 8.78 26.05 -47.94
C TYR A 8 7.70 25.20 -48.65
N GLY A 9 7.35 24.03 -48.09
CA GLY A 9 6.16 23.28 -48.56
C GLY A 9 6.24 21.74 -48.48
N GLN A 10 7.42 21.14 -48.30
CA GLN A 10 7.50 19.67 -48.28
C GLN A 10 6.91 19.07 -47.00
N SER A 11 5.94 18.17 -47.17
CA SER A 11 5.35 17.39 -46.08
C SER A 11 6.42 16.55 -45.36
N ARG A 12 6.20 16.22 -44.08
CA ARG A 12 7.12 15.35 -43.31
C ARG A 12 7.38 14.02 -44.03
N ALA A 13 6.37 13.48 -44.71
CA ALA A 13 6.47 12.25 -45.49
C ALA A 13 7.40 12.41 -46.72
N GLU A 14 7.35 13.55 -47.42
CA GLU A 14 8.27 13.83 -48.54
C GLU A 14 9.71 14.00 -48.07
N LYS A 15 9.93 14.66 -46.93
CA LYS A 15 11.28 14.76 -46.32
C LYS A 15 11.83 13.40 -45.96
N MET A 16 10.98 12.51 -45.42
CA MET A 16 11.36 11.13 -45.12
C MET A 16 11.62 10.29 -46.38
N ARG A 17 10.81 10.44 -47.44
CA ARG A 17 11.02 9.77 -48.73
C ARG A 17 12.30 10.26 -49.43
N ALA A 18 12.51 11.56 -49.51
CA ALA A 18 13.73 12.14 -50.07
C ALA A 18 14.98 11.70 -49.30
N ALA A 19 14.90 11.65 -47.97
CA ALA A 19 15.94 11.07 -47.15
C ALA A 19 16.18 9.58 -47.45
N HIS A 20 15.12 8.78 -47.58
CA HIS A 20 15.22 7.36 -47.93
C HIS A 20 15.84 7.14 -49.31
N TYR A 21 15.49 7.95 -50.32
CA TYR A 21 16.04 7.80 -51.67
C TYR A 21 17.54 8.11 -51.76
N LYS A 22 18.08 9.02 -50.93
CA LYS A 22 19.54 9.26 -50.81
C LYS A 22 20.33 8.01 -50.42
N TRP A 23 19.63 7.00 -49.92
CA TRP A 23 20.19 5.86 -49.23
C TRP A 23 19.98 4.54 -49.97
N VAL A 24 19.20 4.54 -51.06
CA VAL A 24 18.99 3.39 -51.94
C VAL A 24 20.28 3.11 -52.72
N GLY A 25 20.74 1.86 -52.71
CA GLY A 25 21.98 1.43 -53.38
C GLY A 25 23.27 1.74 -52.61
N MET A 26 23.21 2.46 -51.49
CA MET A 26 24.37 2.76 -50.65
C MET A 26 24.64 1.62 -49.65
N PRO A 27 25.91 1.27 -49.36
CA PRO A 27 26.26 0.19 -48.42
C PRO A 27 25.69 0.45 -47.02
N PRO A 28 25.38 -0.60 -46.24
CA PRO A 28 24.77 -0.46 -44.92
C PRO A 28 25.65 0.40 -43.99
N GLY A 29 25.02 1.28 -43.21
CA GLY A 29 25.70 2.22 -42.32
C GLY A 29 25.95 3.61 -42.92
N LEU A 30 26.73 4.44 -42.24
CA LEU A 30 27.06 5.80 -42.65
C LEU A 30 28.36 5.82 -43.46
N THR A 31 28.45 6.73 -44.43
CA THR A 31 29.73 7.04 -45.07
C THR A 31 30.68 7.70 -44.06
N PRO A 32 32.01 7.59 -44.23
CA PRO A 32 32.98 8.18 -43.30
C PRO A 32 32.78 9.69 -43.07
N GLU A 33 32.41 10.43 -44.11
CA GLU A 33 32.10 11.85 -44.04
C GLU A 33 30.87 12.14 -43.18
N LEU A 34 29.79 11.36 -43.35
CA LEU A 34 28.56 11.52 -42.58
C LEU A 34 28.74 11.06 -41.14
N ALA A 35 29.52 10.01 -40.89
CA ALA A 35 29.89 9.57 -39.54
C ALA A 35 30.68 10.66 -38.81
N SER A 36 31.65 11.29 -39.49
CA SER A 36 32.44 12.41 -38.94
C SER A 36 31.56 13.63 -38.65
N LYS A 37 30.70 14.01 -39.60
CA LYS A 37 29.71 15.10 -39.41
C LYS A 37 28.75 14.81 -38.26
N PHE A 38 28.33 13.56 -38.08
CA PHE A 38 27.47 13.14 -36.98
C PHE A 38 28.17 13.30 -35.63
N MET A 39 29.42 12.84 -35.50
CA MET A 39 30.21 13.00 -34.28
C MET A 39 30.49 14.47 -33.95
N LEU A 40 30.85 15.28 -34.94
CA LEU A 40 30.98 16.74 -34.77
C LEU A 40 29.68 17.37 -34.26
N GLY A 41 28.52 16.91 -34.76
CA GLY A 41 27.21 17.32 -34.27
C GLY A 41 26.99 16.97 -32.79
N LEU A 42 27.36 15.75 -32.38
CA LEU A 42 27.26 15.32 -30.99
C LEU A 42 28.15 16.14 -30.06
N TYR A 43 29.40 16.37 -30.45
CA TYR A 43 30.34 17.22 -29.72
C TYR A 43 29.89 18.68 -29.67
N GLY A 44 29.19 19.16 -30.70
CA GLY A 44 28.51 20.46 -30.71
C GLY A 44 27.22 20.54 -29.89
N GLY A 45 26.91 19.54 -29.05
CA GLY A 45 25.76 19.57 -28.14
C GLY A 45 24.44 19.05 -28.74
N LYS A 46 24.43 18.52 -29.97
CA LYS A 46 23.25 17.87 -30.54
C LYS A 46 23.09 16.47 -29.93
N THR A 47 21.86 15.95 -29.95
CA THR A 47 21.58 14.56 -29.53
C THR A 47 21.36 13.67 -30.75
N ILE A 48 21.50 12.35 -30.59
CA ILE A 48 21.17 11.36 -31.63
C ILE A 48 19.77 11.65 -32.18
N THR A 49 18.77 11.87 -31.32
CA THR A 49 17.39 12.16 -31.72
C THR A 49 17.28 13.41 -32.60
N ASN A 50 18.07 14.47 -32.34
CA ASN A 50 18.07 15.67 -33.19
C ASN A 50 18.54 15.39 -34.62
N MET A 51 19.44 14.41 -34.78
CA MET A 51 20.07 14.10 -36.05
C MET A 51 19.45 12.89 -36.76
N THR A 52 18.65 12.10 -36.05
CA THR A 52 17.93 10.95 -36.61
C THR A 52 16.44 11.18 -36.81
N SER A 53 15.85 12.19 -36.15
CA SER A 53 14.46 12.60 -36.35
C SER A 53 14.36 13.66 -37.44
N ALA A 54 13.29 13.63 -38.24
CA ALA A 54 13.07 14.51 -39.40
C ALA A 54 12.93 16.01 -39.01
N GLY A 55 14.04 16.65 -38.67
CA GLY A 55 14.15 18.07 -38.32
C GLY A 55 15.33 18.74 -39.03
N GLU A 56 15.62 19.99 -38.66
CA GLU A 56 16.66 20.83 -39.28
C GLU A 56 18.07 20.20 -39.27
N HIS A 57 18.35 19.34 -38.30
CA HIS A 57 19.67 18.72 -38.14
C HIS A 57 19.71 17.26 -38.61
N TYR A 58 18.71 16.82 -39.38
CA TYR A 58 18.63 15.45 -39.86
C TYR A 58 19.85 15.08 -40.73
N ILE A 59 20.53 14.00 -40.37
CA ILE A 59 21.68 13.44 -41.09
C ILE A 59 21.34 12.07 -41.67
N CYS A 60 20.71 11.19 -40.88
CA CYS A 60 20.40 9.81 -41.28
C CYS A 60 19.17 9.28 -40.54
N SER A 61 18.60 8.14 -40.97
CA SER A 61 17.55 7.49 -40.20
C SER A 61 18.12 6.82 -38.94
N PHE A 62 17.27 6.60 -37.94
CA PHE A 62 17.68 5.90 -36.72
C PHE A 62 18.14 4.46 -37.00
N ASP A 63 17.48 3.76 -37.91
CA ASP A 63 17.86 2.39 -38.29
C ASP A 63 19.25 2.35 -38.92
N ARG A 64 19.60 3.34 -39.75
CA ARG A 64 20.92 3.42 -40.38
C ARG A 64 22.01 3.79 -39.38
N PHE A 65 21.70 4.66 -38.40
CA PHE A 65 22.56 4.92 -37.25
C PHE A 65 22.83 3.62 -36.47
N ASN A 66 21.79 2.85 -36.14
CA ASN A 66 21.95 1.57 -35.44
C ASN A 66 22.78 0.59 -36.25
N LYS A 67 22.51 0.48 -37.57
CA LYS A 67 23.30 -0.40 -38.43
C LYS A 67 24.77 0.01 -38.49
N HIS A 68 25.06 1.30 -38.51
CA HIS A 68 26.43 1.79 -38.45
C HIS A 68 27.10 1.50 -37.09
N CYS A 69 26.36 1.57 -35.99
CA CYS A 69 26.85 1.19 -34.66
C CYS A 69 27.12 -0.32 -34.55
N GLU A 70 26.33 -1.17 -35.22
CA GLU A 70 26.59 -2.61 -35.31
C GLU A 70 27.88 -2.90 -36.06
N LEU A 71 28.07 -2.23 -37.21
CA LEU A 71 29.27 -2.38 -38.04
C LEU A 71 30.52 -1.76 -37.38
N ASN A 72 30.36 -0.74 -36.53
CA ASN A 72 31.44 -0.02 -35.87
C ASN A 72 31.16 0.14 -34.35
N PRO A 73 31.36 -0.92 -33.55
CA PRO A 73 30.95 -0.92 -32.14
C PRO A 73 31.61 0.18 -31.28
N GLN A 74 32.90 0.44 -31.52
CA GLN A 74 33.65 1.49 -30.80
C GLN A 74 33.06 2.88 -31.07
N TRP A 75 32.84 3.20 -32.35
CA TRP A 75 32.18 4.44 -32.76
C TRP A 75 30.79 4.58 -32.15
N GLY A 76 29.98 3.51 -32.20
CA GLY A 76 28.63 3.51 -31.64
C GLY A 76 28.59 3.75 -30.13
N SER A 77 29.57 3.21 -29.39
CA SER A 77 29.73 3.47 -27.94
C SER A 77 30.04 4.95 -27.67
N GLU A 78 31.01 5.51 -28.41
CA GLU A 78 31.42 6.90 -28.30
C GLU A 78 30.27 7.86 -28.64
N ALA A 79 29.56 7.61 -29.75
CA ALA A 79 28.41 8.40 -30.19
C ALA A 79 27.29 8.41 -29.13
N ARG A 80 26.98 7.26 -28.53
CA ARG A 80 25.98 7.18 -27.45
C ARG A 80 26.42 7.92 -26.19
N LYS A 81 27.70 7.82 -25.81
CA LYS A 81 28.29 8.54 -24.68
C LYS A 81 28.21 10.05 -24.89
N ALA A 82 28.64 10.54 -26.07
CA ALA A 82 28.59 11.96 -26.42
C ALA A 82 27.14 12.48 -26.45
N SER A 83 26.21 11.74 -27.06
CA SER A 83 24.79 12.12 -27.05
C SER A 83 24.20 12.20 -25.64
N ARG A 84 24.59 11.29 -24.74
CA ARG A 84 24.12 11.29 -23.35
C ARG A 84 24.67 12.49 -22.59
N ALA A 85 25.95 12.82 -22.78
CA ALA A 85 26.56 14.02 -22.20
C ALA A 85 25.83 15.30 -22.66
N SER A 86 25.57 15.43 -23.96
CA SER A 86 24.83 16.55 -24.54
C SER A 86 23.39 16.64 -24.02
N PHE A 87 22.70 15.49 -23.86
CA PHE A 87 21.36 15.46 -23.23
C PHE A 87 21.40 15.97 -21.78
N ILE A 88 22.36 15.52 -20.97
CA ILE A 88 22.50 15.95 -19.58
C ILE A 88 22.84 17.45 -19.50
N ALA A 89 23.76 17.92 -20.35
CA ALA A 89 24.13 19.34 -20.41
C ALA A 89 22.92 20.20 -20.79
N LYS A 90 22.15 19.77 -21.80
CA LYS A 90 20.91 20.43 -22.20
C LYS A 90 19.86 20.39 -21.08
N GLU A 91 19.70 19.29 -20.36
CA GLU A 91 18.75 19.23 -19.24
C GLU A 91 19.13 20.20 -18.11
N LYS A 92 20.44 20.34 -17.84
CA LYS A 92 20.99 21.30 -16.87
C LYS A 92 20.80 22.75 -17.33
N ALA A 93 20.98 23.04 -18.62
CA ALA A 93 20.86 24.39 -19.19
C ALA A 93 19.41 24.82 -19.46
N SER A 94 18.59 23.92 -20.00
CA SER A 94 17.24 24.14 -20.53
C SER A 94 16.15 24.26 -19.45
N ASN A 95 16.50 24.59 -18.21
CA ASN A 95 15.47 24.74 -17.20
C ASN A 95 15.48 26.08 -16.46
N PRO A 96 15.39 27.21 -17.20
CA PRO A 96 15.06 28.50 -16.61
C PRO A 96 13.72 28.45 -15.86
N LYS A 97 12.77 27.57 -16.26
CA LYS A 97 11.56 27.29 -15.47
C LYS A 97 11.87 26.59 -14.15
N LYS A 98 12.73 25.55 -14.10
CA LYS A 98 13.18 24.96 -12.82
C LYS A 98 13.87 26.01 -11.95
N ARG A 99 14.77 26.83 -12.51
CA ARG A 99 15.48 27.91 -11.78
C ARG A 99 14.52 28.99 -11.27
N ALA A 100 13.59 29.47 -12.09
CA ALA A 100 12.54 30.39 -11.67
C ALA A 100 11.65 29.77 -10.58
N THR A 101 11.34 28.47 -10.70
CA THR A 101 10.58 27.73 -9.68
C THR A 101 11.36 27.39 -8.41
N GLN A 102 12.67 27.65 -8.38
CA GLN A 102 13.47 27.52 -7.16
C GLN A 102 13.29 28.72 -6.23
N ILE A 103 13.04 29.90 -6.81
CA ILE A 103 12.89 31.17 -6.09
C ILE A 103 11.42 31.52 -5.90
N MET A 104 10.59 31.39 -6.94
CA MET A 104 9.16 31.72 -6.92
C MET A 104 8.30 30.53 -7.32
N CYS A 105 7.00 30.53 -7.02
CA CYS A 105 6.11 29.45 -7.47
C CYS A 105 5.91 29.47 -9.00
N LEU A 106 5.30 28.42 -9.57
CA LEU A 106 4.98 28.37 -11.01
C LEU A 106 4.11 29.54 -11.51
N LYS A 107 3.35 30.17 -10.62
CA LYS A 107 2.53 31.36 -10.91
C LYS A 107 3.28 32.68 -10.71
N GLY A 108 4.52 32.65 -10.21
CA GLY A 108 5.31 33.83 -9.89
C GLY A 108 4.85 34.61 -8.65
N LEU A 109 3.90 34.09 -7.86
CA LEU A 109 3.23 34.84 -6.78
C LEU A 109 3.85 34.66 -5.39
N HIS A 110 4.51 33.54 -5.13
CA HIS A 110 4.99 33.21 -3.79
C HIS A 110 6.45 32.76 -3.82
N ALA A 111 7.26 33.26 -2.88
CA ALA A 111 8.62 32.79 -2.69
C ALA A 111 8.63 31.30 -2.26
N MET A 112 9.54 30.53 -2.83
CA MET A 112 9.70 29.09 -2.59
C MET A 112 10.72 28.84 -1.48
N MET A 113 10.47 29.47 -0.32
CA MET A 113 11.22 29.27 0.92
C MET A 113 10.90 27.90 1.54
N PRO A 114 11.77 27.33 2.39
CA PRO A 114 11.61 25.96 2.93
C PRO A 114 10.24 25.69 3.59
N ASP A 115 9.66 26.70 4.23
CA ASP A 115 8.35 26.69 4.88
C ASP A 115 7.14 26.73 3.90
N ASN A 116 7.36 27.20 2.67
CA ASN A 116 6.34 27.33 1.63
C ASN A 116 6.49 26.31 0.49
N VAL A 117 7.32 25.28 0.69
CA VAL A 117 7.61 24.24 -0.29
C VAL A 117 7.13 22.89 0.24
N MET A 118 6.41 22.15 -0.61
CA MET A 118 6.13 20.73 -0.38
C MET A 118 6.65 19.89 -1.55
N MET A 119 7.10 18.67 -1.25
CA MET A 119 7.51 17.71 -2.26
C MET A 119 6.33 16.79 -2.60
N HIS A 120 5.89 16.81 -3.86
CA HIS A 120 4.83 15.92 -4.36
C HIS A 120 5.27 15.26 -5.66
N LYS A 121 5.30 13.92 -5.69
CA LYS A 121 5.75 13.11 -6.85
C LYS A 121 7.13 13.56 -7.39
N GLY A 122 8.08 13.83 -6.49
CA GLY A 122 9.43 14.26 -6.84
C GLY A 122 9.54 15.70 -7.37
N ARG A 123 8.48 16.51 -7.29
CA ARG A 123 8.46 17.92 -7.71
C ARG A 123 8.19 18.84 -6.53
N ARG A 124 8.81 20.03 -6.55
CA ARG A 124 8.51 21.12 -5.60
C ARG A 124 7.19 21.77 -5.98
N ASN A 125 6.27 21.83 -5.03
CA ASN A 125 5.00 22.55 -5.14
C ASN A 125 4.95 23.66 -4.08
N CYS A 126 4.33 24.78 -4.45
CA CYS A 126 4.11 25.88 -3.52
C CYS A 126 2.95 25.56 -2.56
N LEU A 127 3.23 25.55 -1.26
CA LEU A 127 2.23 25.29 -0.23
C LEU A 127 1.13 26.35 -0.21
N ALA A 128 1.46 27.64 -0.35
CA ALA A 128 0.47 28.71 -0.43
C ALA A 128 -0.48 28.55 -1.63
N CYS A 129 0.05 28.21 -2.82
CA CYS A 129 -0.80 27.89 -3.97
C CYS A 129 -1.68 26.66 -3.73
N TRP A 130 -1.14 25.64 -3.08
CA TRP A 130 -1.89 24.43 -2.76
C TRP A 130 -3.01 24.71 -1.75
N ARG A 131 -2.72 25.45 -0.66
CA ARG A 131 -3.72 25.90 0.32
C ARG A 131 -4.79 26.76 -0.32
N HIS A 132 -4.40 27.70 -1.18
CA HIS A 132 -5.35 28.53 -1.92
C HIS A 132 -6.26 27.68 -2.81
N ALA A 133 -5.71 26.73 -3.59
CA ALA A 133 -6.51 25.83 -4.42
C ALA A 133 -7.40 24.90 -3.60
N PHE A 134 -6.95 24.50 -2.40
CA PHE A 134 -7.73 23.69 -1.48
C PHE A 134 -8.92 24.45 -0.89
N LYS A 135 -8.71 25.72 -0.49
CA LYS A 135 -9.72 26.63 0.05
C LYS A 135 -10.70 27.15 -1.01
N ASN A 136 -10.22 27.37 -2.23
CA ASN A 136 -10.99 27.86 -3.36
C ASN A 136 -11.06 26.82 -4.49
N PRO A 137 -11.69 25.66 -4.25
CA PRO A 137 -11.83 24.65 -5.27
C PRO A 137 -12.82 25.12 -6.36
N PRO A 138 -12.66 24.67 -7.62
CA PRO A 138 -13.58 25.00 -8.70
C PRO A 138 -14.95 24.36 -8.43
N THR A 139 -15.96 25.17 -8.13
CA THR A 139 -17.30 24.66 -7.79
C THR A 139 -18.08 24.15 -8.99
N HIS A 140 -17.80 24.65 -10.20
CA HIS A 140 -18.47 24.19 -11.43
C HIS A 140 -18.30 22.68 -11.68
N THR A 141 -17.28 22.03 -11.10
CA THR A 141 -17.08 20.58 -11.27
C THR A 141 -18.15 19.72 -10.61
N ILE A 142 -18.93 20.26 -9.66
CA ILE A 142 -20.03 19.52 -9.03
C ILE A 142 -21.31 19.51 -9.86
N LEU A 143 -21.50 20.49 -10.74
CA LEU A 143 -22.76 20.69 -11.46
C LEU A 143 -23.18 19.46 -12.28
N PRO A 144 -22.28 18.77 -13.03
CA PRO A 144 -22.67 17.59 -13.81
C PRO A 144 -23.14 16.39 -12.97
N VAL A 145 -22.79 16.36 -11.68
CA VAL A 145 -23.08 15.24 -10.76
C VAL A 145 -24.04 15.63 -9.65
N LEU A 146 -24.59 16.86 -9.68
CA LEU A 146 -25.38 17.40 -8.58
C LEU A 146 -26.66 16.60 -8.33
N ASP A 147 -27.36 16.21 -9.39
CA ASP A 147 -28.59 15.43 -9.29
C ASP A 147 -28.34 14.02 -8.78
N GLN A 148 -27.23 13.39 -9.22
CA GLN A 148 -26.80 12.09 -8.69
C GLN A 148 -26.47 12.17 -7.20
N ILE A 149 -25.87 13.28 -6.74
CA ILE A 149 -25.60 13.51 -5.32
C ILE A 149 -26.92 13.63 -4.55
N LYS A 150 -27.89 14.41 -5.04
CA LYS A 150 -29.20 14.55 -4.41
C LYS A 150 -29.92 13.20 -4.32
N GLU A 151 -29.95 12.44 -5.41
CA GLU A 151 -30.55 11.10 -5.47
C GLU A 151 -29.90 10.13 -4.47
N LYS A 152 -28.57 10.06 -4.43
CA LYS A 152 -27.84 9.21 -3.47
C LYS A 152 -28.10 9.61 -2.03
N LEU A 153 -28.13 10.91 -1.72
CA LEU A 153 -28.43 11.40 -0.38
C LEU A 153 -29.88 11.06 0.03
N SER A 154 -30.84 11.19 -0.87
CA SER A 154 -32.23 10.78 -0.64
C SER A 154 -32.37 9.27 -0.37
N ARG A 155 -31.52 8.43 -1.01
CA ARG A 155 -31.42 6.99 -0.72
C ARG A 155 -30.69 6.67 0.60
N GLY A 156 -30.22 7.68 1.33
CA GLY A 156 -29.49 7.51 2.59
C GLY A 156 -28.04 7.05 2.42
N VAL A 157 -27.42 7.29 1.25
CA VAL A 157 -25.98 7.09 1.06
C VAL A 157 -25.22 8.15 1.85
N SER A 158 -24.13 7.76 2.51
CA SER A 158 -23.37 8.70 3.35
C SER A 158 -22.54 9.69 2.51
N LEU A 159 -22.34 10.90 3.04
CA LEU A 159 -21.41 11.88 2.46
C LEU A 159 -19.99 11.31 2.32
N GLY A 160 -19.59 10.43 3.24
CA GLY A 160 -18.29 9.75 3.21
C GLY A 160 -18.13 8.83 2.00
N GLU A 161 -19.20 8.18 1.55
CA GLU A 161 -19.20 7.36 0.34
C GLU A 161 -19.07 8.25 -0.90
N ILE A 162 -19.92 9.27 -1.00
CA ILE A 162 -19.96 10.21 -2.14
C ILE A 162 -18.63 10.95 -2.32
N THR A 163 -17.95 11.31 -1.22
CA THR A 163 -16.74 12.16 -1.27
C THR A 163 -15.42 11.41 -1.12
N ASN A 164 -15.41 10.30 -0.38
CA ASN A 164 -14.20 9.58 -0.03
C ASN A 164 -14.22 8.10 -0.42
N GLY A 165 -15.34 7.59 -0.96
CA GLY A 165 -15.47 6.18 -1.34
C GLY A 165 -15.61 5.24 -0.14
N LYS A 166 -15.99 5.76 1.02
CA LYS A 166 -16.20 4.96 2.23
C LYS A 166 -17.58 4.30 2.18
N VAL A 167 -17.62 3.02 1.82
CA VAL A 167 -18.86 2.24 1.71
C VAL A 167 -19.67 2.31 3.01
N THR A 168 -20.95 2.64 2.87
CA THR A 168 -21.88 2.74 3.99
C THR A 168 -22.07 1.38 4.66
N GLY A 169 -21.80 1.28 5.97
CA GLY A 169 -21.76 0.01 6.72
C GLY A 169 -20.35 -0.49 7.06
N GLY A 170 -19.33 0.07 6.40
CA GLY A 170 -17.94 -0.36 6.55
C GLY A 170 -17.47 -1.19 5.36
N GLY A 171 -16.16 -1.36 5.26
CA GLY A 171 -15.53 -2.04 4.13
C GLY A 171 -14.27 -1.30 3.67
N LYS A 172 -13.62 -1.86 2.64
CA LYS A 172 -12.50 -1.22 1.96
C LYS A 172 -12.99 0.04 1.23
N VAL A 173 -12.15 1.06 1.17
CA VAL A 173 -12.45 2.28 0.41
C VAL A 173 -12.50 1.94 -1.07
N ASP A 174 -13.63 2.24 -1.71
CA ASP A 174 -13.84 2.09 -3.14
C ASP A 174 -13.86 3.48 -3.81
N ARG A 175 -12.82 3.75 -4.61
CA ARG A 175 -12.67 5.04 -5.29
C ARG A 175 -13.65 5.22 -6.45
N SER A 176 -14.26 4.16 -6.97
CA SER A 176 -15.25 4.23 -8.04
C SER A 176 -16.56 4.91 -7.59
N LEU A 177 -16.84 4.89 -6.29
CA LEU A 177 -18.05 5.49 -5.70
C LEU A 177 -17.95 7.02 -5.51
N VAL A 178 -16.74 7.59 -5.65
CA VAL A 178 -16.50 9.02 -5.44
C VAL A 178 -17.09 9.81 -6.60
N LEU A 179 -18.11 10.63 -6.32
CA LEU A 179 -18.72 11.52 -7.31
C LEU A 179 -18.04 12.89 -7.33
N VAL A 180 -17.63 13.39 -6.16
CA VAL A 180 -17.07 14.74 -6.02
C VAL A 180 -16.06 14.80 -4.89
N ARG A 181 -15.06 15.69 -4.98
CA ARG A 181 -14.11 15.90 -3.89
C ARG A 181 -14.80 16.56 -2.69
N SER A 182 -14.38 16.21 -1.48
CA SER A 182 -14.96 16.74 -0.24
C SER A 182 -14.90 18.27 -0.17
N ASN A 183 -13.74 18.87 -0.45
CA ASN A 183 -13.57 20.33 -0.40
C ASN A 183 -14.48 21.07 -1.41
N VAL A 184 -14.66 20.52 -2.62
CA VAL A 184 -15.61 21.05 -3.61
C VAL A 184 -17.04 21.02 -3.06
N LEU A 185 -17.46 19.89 -2.48
CA LEU A 185 -18.81 19.73 -1.94
C LEU A 185 -19.09 20.71 -0.79
N TYR A 186 -18.17 20.83 0.17
CA TYR A 186 -18.34 21.75 1.30
C TYR A 186 -18.36 23.21 0.83
N ARG A 187 -17.48 23.57 -0.11
CA ARG A 187 -17.51 24.92 -0.69
C ARG A 187 -18.82 25.19 -1.43
N TYR A 188 -19.36 24.21 -2.16
CA TYR A 188 -20.64 24.36 -2.84
C TYR A 188 -21.80 24.54 -1.85
N ARG A 189 -21.79 23.82 -0.73
CA ARG A 189 -22.75 24.00 0.38
C ARG A 189 -22.67 25.39 0.99
N GLU A 190 -21.47 25.92 1.23
CA GLU A 190 -21.30 27.30 1.72
C GLU A 190 -21.91 28.34 0.79
N LEU A 191 -21.78 28.16 -0.53
CA LEU A 191 -22.25 29.11 -1.53
C LEU A 191 -23.74 28.96 -1.87
N ASN A 192 -24.36 27.81 -1.56
CA ASN A 192 -25.73 27.49 -1.95
C ASN A 192 -26.53 27.02 -0.71
N PRO A 193 -27.16 27.94 0.03
CA PRO A 193 -27.89 27.64 1.26
C PRO A 193 -28.97 26.56 1.09
N ASP A 194 -29.73 26.58 0.00
CA ASP A 194 -30.81 25.61 -0.26
C ASP A 194 -30.27 24.18 -0.39
N PHE A 195 -29.11 24.04 -1.04
CA PHE A 195 -28.45 22.75 -1.17
C PHE A 195 -27.88 22.29 0.18
N ASP A 196 -27.34 23.21 0.98
CA ASP A 196 -26.86 22.88 2.31
C ASP A 196 -28.01 22.43 3.23
N GLU A 197 -29.16 23.10 3.18
CA GLU A 197 -30.34 22.70 3.92
C GLU A 197 -30.81 21.30 3.51
N PHE A 198 -30.86 21.02 2.21
CA PHE A 198 -31.16 19.68 1.69
C PHE A 198 -30.20 18.63 2.25
N VAL A 199 -28.88 18.90 2.23
CA VAL A 199 -27.87 17.97 2.76
C VAL A 199 -28.04 17.76 4.26
N ARG A 200 -28.27 18.82 5.05
CA ARG A 200 -28.52 18.71 6.51
C ARG A 200 -29.76 17.87 6.79
N ARG A 201 -30.86 18.11 6.06
CA ARG A 201 -32.11 17.35 6.20
C ARG A 201 -31.90 15.87 5.89
N ALA A 202 -31.27 15.56 4.76
CA ALA A 202 -30.98 14.19 4.33
C ALA A 202 -30.03 13.45 5.29
N THR A 203 -29.09 14.17 5.93
CA THR A 203 -28.09 13.57 6.82
C THR A 203 -28.46 13.57 8.30
N SER A 204 -29.55 14.23 8.71
CA SER A 204 -30.01 14.33 10.11
C SER A 204 -30.10 12.98 10.84
N LYS A 205 -30.56 11.92 10.16
CA LYS A 205 -30.69 10.56 10.72
C LYS A 205 -29.40 9.72 10.63
N SER A 206 -28.29 10.29 10.15
CA SER A 206 -27.04 9.54 9.92
C SER A 206 -26.30 9.23 11.22
N ASN A 207 -26.42 10.08 12.25
CA ASN A 207 -25.77 9.88 13.54
C ASN A 207 -26.29 8.63 14.28
N SER A 208 -27.61 8.38 14.24
CA SER A 208 -28.20 7.17 14.82
C SER A 208 -27.75 5.90 14.07
N ARG A 209 -27.57 5.99 12.75
CA ARG A 209 -27.03 4.89 11.94
C ARG A 209 -25.56 4.61 12.23
N GLY A 210 -24.74 5.66 12.38
CA GLY A 210 -23.33 5.54 12.77
C GLY A 210 -23.16 4.88 14.14
N GLN A 211 -24.00 5.26 15.11
CA GLN A 211 -24.05 4.61 16.42
C GLN A 211 -24.47 3.14 16.33
N ARG A 212 -25.51 2.80 15.55
CA ARG A 212 -25.92 1.41 15.33
C ARG A 212 -24.80 0.56 14.74
N ILE A 213 -24.09 1.07 13.72
CA ILE A 213 -22.94 0.38 13.12
C ILE A 213 -21.82 0.17 14.15
N ARG A 214 -21.51 1.18 14.98
CA ARG A 214 -20.52 1.04 16.06
C ARG A 214 -20.94 -0.04 17.07
N GLN A 215 -22.19 -0.04 17.51
CA GLN A 215 -22.72 -1.06 18.42
C GLN A 215 -22.66 -2.46 17.80
N THR A 216 -23.00 -2.61 16.52
CA THR A 216 -22.88 -3.89 15.81
C THR A 216 -21.43 -4.37 15.80
N ARG A 217 -20.45 -3.49 15.53
CA ARG A 217 -19.03 -3.86 15.57
C ARG A 217 -18.57 -4.29 16.95
N VAL A 218 -19.00 -3.58 18.00
CA VAL A 218 -18.71 -3.96 19.40
C VAL A 218 -19.30 -5.34 19.71
N ARG A 219 -20.54 -5.60 19.29
CA ARG A 219 -21.18 -6.93 19.43
C ARG A 219 -20.43 -8.02 18.65
N THR A 220 -20.02 -7.75 17.42
CA THR A 220 -19.25 -8.70 16.61
C THR A 220 -17.87 -8.98 17.23
N ALA A 221 -17.19 -7.97 17.76
CA ALA A 221 -15.92 -8.14 18.48
C ALA A 221 -16.10 -8.95 19.76
N ALA A 222 -17.14 -8.67 20.55
CA ALA A 222 -17.49 -9.45 21.73
C ALA A 222 -17.80 -10.91 21.37
N ARG A 223 -18.52 -11.17 20.28
CA ARG A 223 -18.79 -12.52 19.78
C ARG A 223 -17.51 -13.24 19.32
N ARG A 224 -16.58 -12.54 18.67
CA ARG A 224 -15.28 -13.11 18.28
C ARG A 224 -14.41 -13.44 19.49
N ASN A 225 -14.39 -12.58 20.50
CA ASN A 225 -13.71 -12.86 21.76
C ASN A 225 -14.32 -14.09 22.44
N SER A 226 -15.65 -14.16 22.55
CA SER A 226 -16.34 -15.35 23.09
C SER A 226 -16.03 -16.63 22.32
N ASN A 227 -15.90 -16.57 20.99
CA ASN A 227 -15.50 -17.73 20.18
C ASN A 227 -14.03 -18.14 20.40
N ASN A 228 -13.18 -17.22 20.86
CA ASN A 228 -11.79 -17.50 21.18
C ASN A 228 -11.58 -17.96 22.64
N ASP A 229 -12.60 -17.80 23.50
CA ASP A 229 -12.52 -18.20 24.91
C ASP A 229 -12.20 -19.70 25.04
N TYR A 230 -12.66 -20.55 24.12
CA TYR A 230 -12.34 -21.99 24.17
C TYR A 230 -10.85 -22.24 24.06
N GLN A 231 -10.18 -21.63 23.06
CA GLN A 231 -8.74 -21.80 22.87
C GLN A 231 -7.94 -21.10 23.98
N ALA A 232 -8.43 -19.96 24.47
CA ALA A 232 -7.81 -19.22 25.56
C ALA A 232 -7.86 -20.00 26.90
N ILE A 233 -8.98 -20.66 27.21
CA ILE A 233 -9.12 -21.48 28.42
C ILE A 233 -8.31 -22.77 28.27
N ARG A 234 -8.38 -23.41 27.09
CA ARG A 234 -7.64 -24.64 26.81
C ARG A 234 -6.13 -24.46 26.95
N SER A 235 -5.58 -23.29 26.56
CA SER A 235 -4.14 -23.01 26.67
C SER A 235 -3.65 -22.84 28.11
N LEU A 236 -4.54 -22.53 29.07
CA LEU A 236 -4.22 -22.45 30.50
C LEU A 236 -4.05 -23.83 31.16
N ILE A 237 -4.55 -24.88 30.51
CA ILE A 237 -4.48 -26.25 31.02
C ILE A 237 -3.23 -26.93 30.43
N PRO A 238 -2.39 -27.60 31.25
CA PRO A 238 -1.17 -28.27 30.80
C PRO A 238 -1.40 -29.21 29.62
N ALA A 239 -0.52 -29.16 28.61
CA ALA A 239 -0.69 -29.93 27.38
C ALA A 239 -0.69 -31.45 27.58
N GLY A 240 0.01 -31.95 28.62
CA GLY A 240 0.07 -33.37 28.97
C GLY A 240 -1.13 -33.89 29.77
N ASN A 241 -2.13 -33.05 30.08
CA ASN A 241 -3.34 -33.54 30.73
C ASN A 241 -4.25 -34.24 29.69
N PRO A 242 -4.68 -35.50 29.91
CA PRO A 242 -5.52 -36.23 28.96
C PRO A 242 -6.97 -35.72 28.90
N HIS A 243 -7.44 -35.01 29.93
CA HIS A 243 -8.83 -34.57 30.10
C HIS A 243 -9.03 -33.07 29.87
N ARG A 244 -8.21 -32.45 29.02
CA ARG A 244 -8.24 -30.99 28.79
C ARG A 244 -9.60 -30.50 28.34
N ASP A 245 -10.24 -31.22 27.42
CA ASP A 245 -11.48 -30.76 26.82
C ASP A 245 -12.66 -30.88 27.80
N ASP A 246 -12.64 -31.86 28.71
CA ASP A 246 -13.62 -32.03 29.80
C ASP A 246 -13.51 -30.89 30.84
N ILE A 247 -12.27 -30.52 31.19
CA ILE A 247 -12.01 -29.37 32.08
C ILE A 247 -12.52 -28.07 31.43
N VAL A 248 -12.26 -27.88 30.13
CA VAL A 248 -12.76 -26.72 29.40
C VAL A 248 -14.29 -26.71 29.38
N ALA A 249 -14.93 -27.84 29.09
CA ALA A 249 -16.39 -27.96 29.08
C ALA A 249 -17.00 -27.56 30.42
N ARG A 250 -16.44 -28.04 31.54
CA ARG A 250 -16.93 -27.73 32.88
C ARG A 250 -16.72 -26.26 33.28
N ILE A 251 -15.60 -25.66 32.88
CA ILE A 251 -15.39 -24.21 33.03
C ILE A 251 -16.42 -23.42 32.22
N PHE A 252 -16.80 -23.88 31.02
CA PHE A 252 -17.86 -23.25 30.24
C PHE A 252 -19.24 -23.38 30.88
N GLU A 253 -19.56 -24.52 31.47
CA GLU A 253 -20.80 -24.70 32.22
C GLU A 253 -20.91 -23.68 33.36
N ASP A 254 -19.84 -23.47 34.12
CA ASP A 254 -19.80 -22.47 35.20
C ASP A 254 -19.81 -21.02 34.70
N LEU A 255 -19.15 -20.74 33.56
CA LEU A 255 -19.20 -19.42 32.90
C LEU A 255 -20.61 -19.12 32.37
N LEU A 256 -21.32 -20.11 31.84
CA LEU A 256 -22.69 -19.98 31.34
C LEU A 256 -23.72 -19.93 32.47
N GLY A 257 -23.47 -20.68 33.55
CA GLY A 257 -24.27 -20.67 34.78
C GLY A 257 -24.06 -19.42 35.65
N GLY A 258 -23.02 -18.62 35.35
CA GLY A 258 -22.72 -17.37 36.05
C GLY A 258 -22.05 -17.55 37.43
N THR A 259 -21.65 -18.78 37.77
CA THR A 259 -20.91 -19.11 39.00
C THR A 259 -19.44 -18.70 38.91
N LEU A 260 -18.94 -18.50 37.69
CA LEU A 260 -17.58 -18.07 37.40
C LEU A 260 -17.59 -16.85 36.46
N LYS A 261 -16.77 -15.83 36.77
CA LYS A 261 -16.51 -14.72 35.83
C LYS A 261 -15.31 -15.05 34.95
N ARG A 262 -15.30 -14.53 33.71
CA ARG A 262 -14.19 -14.75 32.75
C ARG A 262 -12.82 -14.37 33.29
N GLU A 263 -12.76 -13.28 34.05
CA GLU A 263 -11.54 -12.75 34.66
C GLU A 263 -10.96 -13.69 35.73
N GLU A 264 -11.80 -14.53 36.35
CA GLU A 264 -11.44 -15.44 37.43
C GLU A 264 -10.95 -16.80 36.93
N VAL A 265 -11.12 -17.08 35.63
CA VAL A 265 -10.76 -18.38 35.03
C VAL A 265 -9.29 -18.74 35.26
N PRO A 266 -8.29 -17.87 34.99
CA PRO A 266 -6.89 -18.24 35.21
C PRO A 266 -6.56 -18.60 36.65
N ALA A 267 -7.24 -17.99 37.63
CA ALA A 267 -7.05 -18.28 39.04
C ALA A 267 -7.69 -19.62 39.45
N ARG A 268 -8.84 -19.98 38.86
CA ARG A 268 -9.61 -21.18 39.23
C ARG A 268 -9.30 -22.43 38.43
N VAL A 269 -8.65 -22.33 37.26
CA VAL A 269 -8.30 -23.48 36.39
C VAL A 269 -7.58 -24.60 37.16
N LYS A 270 -6.68 -24.26 38.10
CA LYS A 270 -5.98 -25.26 38.93
C LYS A 270 -6.93 -26.09 39.81
N GLY A 271 -8.01 -25.46 40.31
CA GLY A 271 -9.05 -26.13 41.09
C GLY A 271 -9.82 -27.16 40.25
N TYR A 272 -10.22 -26.79 39.03
CA TYR A 272 -10.88 -27.72 38.10
C TYR A 272 -9.98 -28.90 37.71
N ILE A 273 -8.69 -28.66 37.48
CA ILE A 273 -7.72 -29.73 37.23
C ILE A 273 -7.63 -30.69 38.44
N ALA A 274 -7.53 -30.14 39.66
CA ALA A 274 -7.42 -30.93 40.88
C ALA A 274 -8.70 -31.74 41.16
N GLU A 275 -9.87 -31.15 40.95
CA GLU A 275 -11.16 -31.82 41.09
C GLU A 275 -11.30 -32.97 40.10
N LEU A 276 -10.95 -32.75 38.83
CA LEU A 276 -11.08 -33.79 37.81
C LEU A 276 -10.07 -34.92 38.04
N ASN A 277 -8.83 -34.61 38.45
CA ASN A 277 -7.84 -35.62 38.83
C ASN A 277 -8.28 -36.43 40.07
N ARG A 278 -9.11 -35.87 40.96
CA ARG A 278 -9.68 -36.59 42.11
C ARG A 278 -10.78 -37.55 41.67
N LEU A 279 -11.61 -37.15 40.70
CA LEU A 279 -12.68 -37.98 40.15
C LEU A 279 -12.15 -39.09 39.23
N TYR A 280 -11.08 -38.79 38.49
CA TYR A 280 -10.38 -39.72 37.62
C TYR A 280 -8.89 -39.76 38.01
N PRO A 281 -8.54 -40.44 39.10
CA PRO A 281 -7.14 -40.66 39.45
C PRO A 281 -6.46 -41.31 38.25
N THR A 282 -5.40 -40.70 37.72
CA THR A 282 -4.68 -41.21 36.56
C THR A 282 -4.10 -42.58 36.91
N LYS A 283 -4.86 -43.65 36.63
CA LYS A 283 -4.49 -45.05 36.88
C LYS A 283 -3.29 -45.53 36.05
N TYR A 284 -2.80 -44.72 35.12
CA TYR A 284 -1.73 -45.08 34.21
C TYR A 284 -0.79 -43.88 34.07
N VAL A 285 0.34 -43.88 34.78
CA VAL A 285 1.69 -43.60 34.24
C VAL A 285 2.72 -44.03 35.29
N LYS A 286 3.14 -45.31 35.25
CA LYS A 286 4.55 -45.80 35.27
C LYS A 286 4.60 -47.32 35.57
N PHE A 287 4.97 -48.10 34.55
CA PHE A 287 5.42 -49.51 34.56
C PHE A 287 4.48 -50.60 35.14
N GLY A 288 3.75 -51.30 34.25
CA GLY A 288 3.16 -52.62 34.50
C GLY A 288 1.77 -52.64 35.17
N ASP A 289 1.08 -53.77 35.05
CA ASP A 289 -0.30 -54.05 35.56
C ASP A 289 -0.43 -54.05 37.10
N ALA A 290 0.49 -53.43 37.83
CA ALA A 290 0.46 -53.40 39.29
C ALA A 290 -0.28 -52.15 39.81
N THR A 291 -1.19 -52.34 40.77
CA THR A 291 -1.78 -51.26 41.57
C THR A 291 -0.69 -50.48 42.31
N LEU A 292 -0.76 -49.15 42.31
CA LEU A 292 0.16 -48.30 43.08
C LEU A 292 0.01 -48.62 44.57
N VAL A 293 1.09 -49.12 45.17
CA VAL A 293 1.22 -49.44 46.60
C VAL A 293 1.90 -48.27 47.30
N SER A 294 1.48 -47.90 48.51
CA SER A 294 2.09 -46.78 49.23
C SER A 294 3.56 -47.04 49.53
N LEU A 295 4.40 -45.99 49.55
CA LEU A 295 5.80 -46.10 49.97
C LEU A 295 5.92 -46.36 51.48
N ASP A 296 4.92 -45.96 52.25
CA ASP A 296 4.86 -46.19 53.70
C ASP A 296 4.31 -47.58 54.06
N GLU A 297 3.95 -48.38 53.05
CA GLU A 297 3.46 -49.74 53.27
C GLU A 297 4.62 -50.68 53.61
N VAL A 298 4.41 -51.50 54.63
CA VAL A 298 5.41 -52.46 55.11
C VAL A 298 5.61 -53.53 54.05
N LEU A 299 6.86 -53.87 53.75
CA LEU A 299 7.21 -54.77 52.65
C LEU A 299 6.87 -56.24 52.96
N PHE A 300 6.88 -56.62 54.23
CA PHE A 300 6.59 -57.95 54.76
C PHE A 300 5.76 -57.84 56.04
N ASP A 301 4.79 -58.73 56.26
CA ASP A 301 3.83 -58.64 57.37
C ASP A 301 4.47 -58.72 58.78
N ASP A 302 5.70 -59.21 58.88
CA ASP A 302 6.46 -59.41 60.12
C ASP A 302 7.63 -58.43 60.29
N GLY A 303 7.82 -57.49 59.35
CA GLY A 303 8.90 -56.50 59.36
C GLY A 303 8.44 -55.08 59.72
N SER A 304 9.39 -54.18 60.00
CA SER A 304 9.15 -52.73 60.07
C SER A 304 9.69 -51.97 58.85
N MET A 305 10.24 -52.69 57.87
CA MET A 305 10.84 -52.11 56.67
C MET A 305 9.75 -51.69 55.70
N THR A 306 9.74 -50.41 55.34
CA THR A 306 8.78 -49.84 54.39
C THR A 306 9.30 -49.94 52.96
N ARG A 307 8.41 -49.87 51.97
CA ARG A 307 8.82 -49.77 50.56
C ARG A 307 9.72 -48.56 50.31
N GLY A 308 9.56 -47.45 51.03
CA GLY A 308 10.43 -46.28 50.97
C GLY A 308 11.90 -46.57 51.31
N ASP A 309 12.15 -47.49 52.23
CA ASP A 309 13.50 -47.85 52.67
C ASP A 309 14.29 -48.58 51.58
N THR A 310 13.60 -49.29 50.67
CA THR A 310 14.25 -50.02 49.56
C THR A 310 14.54 -49.15 48.33
N VAL A 311 13.93 -47.97 48.24
CA VAL A 311 14.08 -47.05 47.10
C VAL A 311 15.19 -46.03 47.33
N THR A 312 15.69 -45.89 48.57
CA THR A 312 16.67 -44.84 48.96
C THR A 312 18.14 -45.24 48.82
N CYS A 313 18.47 -46.50 48.55
CA CYS A 313 19.83 -46.90 48.17
C CYS A 313 20.06 -46.66 46.67
N GLY A 314 20.29 -45.40 46.28
CA GLY A 314 20.64 -45.08 44.89
C GLY A 314 20.57 -43.61 44.48
N LEU A 315 20.56 -42.66 45.42
CA LEU A 315 20.77 -41.24 45.09
C LEU A 315 22.08 -40.66 45.63
N TRP A 316 22.88 -41.46 46.35
CA TRP A 316 24.19 -41.08 46.90
C TRP A 316 25.20 -42.24 46.95
N ASP A 317 25.07 -43.22 46.04
CA ASP A 317 26.15 -44.11 45.62
C ASP A 317 26.42 -43.88 44.12
#